data_AF-A0A7S2LQ66-F1
#
_entry.id   AF-A0A7S2LQ66-F1
#
_cell.length_a   1.000
_cell.length_b   1.000
_cell.length_c   1.000
_cell.angle_alpha   90.00
_cell.angle_beta   90.00
_cell.angle_gamma   90.00
#
_symmetry.space_group_name_H-M   'P 1'
#
loop_
_entity.id
_entity.type
_entity.pdbx_description
1 polymer ?
#
loop_
_entity_poly.entity_id
_entity_poly.type
_entity_poly.pdbx_seq_one_letter_code
_entity_poly.pdbx_strand_id
1 'polypeptide(L)'
;QQFTTAQTWSNQGYAESIVLGDDDVGKNRLTSCPKMVGPIDNEYFCRGKDYGYCDRRSGTCFCTEGYMGDACGECAPTHFEVGGICYPKTLCPNDCSGFGQ
;
A
#
# COMPACT_ATOMS: atom_id res chain seq x y z
N GLN A 1 32.79 -7.82 -20.29
CA GLN A 1 31.36 -7.54 -20.53
C GLN A 1 30.68 -7.57 -19.17
N GLN A 2 30.34 -6.40 -18.63
CA GLN A 2 29.76 -6.25 -17.30
C GLN A 2 28.24 -6.18 -17.46
N PHE A 3 27.51 -7.13 -16.88
CA PHE A 3 26.05 -7.08 -16.80
C PHE A 3 25.68 -6.56 -15.43
N THR A 4 25.02 -5.42 -15.39
CA THR A 4 24.53 -4.75 -14.19
C THR A 4 23.50 -5.65 -13.49
N THR A 5 23.80 -6.00 -12.24
CA THR A 5 22.91 -6.77 -11.38
C THR A 5 21.72 -5.87 -11.04
N ALA A 6 20.52 -6.23 -11.51
CA ALA A 6 19.29 -5.57 -11.09
C ALA A 6 19.17 -5.71 -9.56
N GLN A 7 19.09 -4.59 -8.86
CA GLN A 7 18.80 -4.56 -7.43
C GLN A 7 17.35 -5.00 -7.25
N THR A 8 17.14 -6.30 -7.05
CA THR A 8 15.87 -6.84 -6.57
C THR A 8 15.70 -6.39 -5.12
N TRP A 9 14.86 -5.38 -4.91
CA TRP A 9 14.49 -4.95 -3.56
C TRP A 9 13.80 -6.12 -2.86
N SER A 10 14.32 -6.48 -1.69
CA SER A 10 13.89 -7.65 -0.93
C SER A 10 12.46 -7.43 -0.42
N ASN A 11 11.50 -8.13 -1.02
CA ASN A 11 10.10 -8.18 -0.57
C ASN A 11 9.99 -9.05 0.70
N GLN A 12 10.46 -8.54 1.83
CA GLN A 12 10.15 -9.13 3.14
C GLN A 12 8.77 -8.67 3.61
N GLY A 13 7.74 -9.03 2.84
CA GLY A 13 6.33 -8.83 3.16
C GLY A 13 5.50 -10.12 3.07
N TYR A 14 6.13 -11.27 2.83
CA TYR A 14 5.46 -12.56 2.91
C TYR A 14 5.16 -12.86 4.37
N ALA A 15 3.92 -12.60 4.79
CA ALA A 15 3.35 -13.35 5.89
C ALA A 15 3.54 -14.83 5.57
N GLU A 16 4.22 -15.57 6.44
CA GLU A 16 4.43 -17.00 6.29
C GLU A 16 3.08 -17.72 6.15
N SER A 17 2.63 -17.93 4.93
CA SER A 17 1.69 -19.00 4.63
C SER A 17 2.52 -20.25 4.45
N ILE A 18 2.77 -20.89 5.59
CA ILE A 18 3.14 -22.30 5.72
C ILE A 18 2.32 -23.08 4.69
N VAL A 19 2.97 -23.58 3.64
CA VAL A 19 2.38 -24.52 2.69
C VAL A 19 2.53 -25.91 3.31
N LEU A 20 1.69 -26.20 4.31
CA LEU A 20 1.35 -27.57 4.62
C LEU A 20 0.24 -27.93 3.64
N GLY A 21 0.59 -28.81 2.71
CA GLY A 21 -0.32 -29.25 1.67
C GLY A 21 -1.47 -30.01 2.30
N ASP A 22 -2.70 -29.65 1.92
CA ASP A 22 -3.87 -30.50 2.10
C ASP A 22 -4.85 -30.20 0.96
N ASP A 23 -5.31 -31.29 0.35
CA ASP A 23 -6.21 -31.42 -0.79
C ASP A 23 -7.55 -30.69 -0.63
N ASP A 24 -7.62 -29.39 -0.93
CA ASP A 24 -8.90 -28.68 -1.07
C ASP A 24 -8.83 -27.56 -2.13
N VAL A 25 -8.80 -27.98 -3.40
CA VAL A 25 -9.19 -27.13 -4.54
C VAL A 25 -10.66 -26.72 -4.32
N GLY A 26 -10.93 -25.58 -3.69
CA GLY A 26 -12.29 -25.03 -3.69
C GLY A 26 -12.75 -24.17 -2.52
N LYS A 27 -11.95 -23.93 -1.47
CA LYS A 27 -12.31 -22.93 -0.45
C LYS A 27 -11.51 -21.67 -0.72
N ASN A 28 -12.21 -20.63 -1.17
CA ASN A 28 -11.70 -19.29 -1.43
C ASN A 28 -11.09 -18.71 -0.13
N ARG A 29 -9.84 -19.08 0.19
CA ARG A 29 -9.16 -18.68 1.43
C ARG A 29 -8.79 -17.22 1.29
N LEU A 30 -9.72 -16.37 1.70
CA LEU A 30 -9.53 -14.93 1.66
C LEU A 30 -8.37 -14.54 2.59
N THR A 31 -7.32 -13.98 2.01
CA THR A 31 -6.13 -13.49 2.69
C THR A 31 -6.42 -12.15 3.38
N SER A 32 -5.66 -11.84 4.43
CA SER A 32 -5.71 -10.55 5.13
C SER A 32 -4.65 -9.62 4.57
N CYS A 33 -5.01 -8.38 4.26
CA CYS A 33 -4.04 -7.38 3.83
C CYS A 33 -3.26 -6.78 5.02
N PRO A 34 -2.10 -6.16 4.76
CA PRO A 34 -1.40 -5.37 5.77
C PRO A 34 -2.29 -4.29 6.37
N LYS A 35 -2.37 -4.28 7.71
CA LYS A 35 -3.18 -3.34 8.51
C LYS A 35 -4.70 -3.35 8.24
N MET A 36 -5.22 -4.36 7.55
CA MET A 36 -6.60 -4.45 7.07
C MET A 36 -7.64 -3.98 8.08
N VAL A 37 -8.54 -3.11 7.64
CA VAL A 37 -9.71 -2.61 8.38
C VAL A 37 -10.99 -3.01 7.66
N GLY A 38 -11.98 -3.44 8.45
CA GLY A 38 -13.30 -3.80 7.97
C GLY A 38 -13.80 -5.12 8.52
N PRO A 39 -14.95 -5.61 8.02
CA PRO A 39 -15.71 -5.03 6.92
C PRO A 39 -16.39 -3.69 7.26
N ILE A 40 -16.46 -2.77 6.30
CA ILE A 40 -17.29 -1.55 6.33
C ILE A 40 -18.07 -1.55 5.02
N ASP A 41 -19.41 -1.52 5.08
CA ASP A 41 -20.29 -1.65 3.90
C ASP A 41 -19.97 -2.88 3.03
N ASN A 42 -19.60 -3.99 3.66
CA ASN A 42 -19.19 -5.25 3.00
C ASN A 42 -17.88 -5.17 2.19
N GLU A 43 -17.09 -4.12 2.39
CA GLU A 43 -15.78 -3.92 1.79
C GLU A 43 -14.66 -3.94 2.84
N TYR A 44 -13.45 -4.27 2.40
CA TYR A 44 -12.25 -4.29 3.24
C TYR A 44 -11.26 -3.27 2.71
N PHE A 45 -10.60 -2.61 3.64
CA PHE A 45 -9.64 -1.55 3.37
C PHE A 45 -8.31 -1.91 3.98
N CYS A 46 -7.26 -1.23 3.56
CA CYS A 46 -5.92 -1.39 4.11
C CYS A 46 -5.87 -0.75 5.48
N ARG A 47 -5.47 0.52 5.57
CA ARG A 47 -5.48 1.28 6.83
C ARG A 47 -6.84 1.92 7.17
N GLY A 48 -7.68 2.14 6.16
CA GLY A 48 -8.97 2.79 6.28
C GLY A 48 -9.52 3.16 4.90
N LYS A 49 -10.78 3.61 4.85
CA LYS A 49 -11.50 3.87 3.58
C LYS A 49 -10.78 4.85 2.66
N ASP A 50 -10.15 5.88 3.22
CA ASP A 50 -9.47 6.92 2.44
C ASP A 50 -8.07 6.49 1.96
N TYR A 51 -7.48 5.44 2.55
CA TYR A 51 -6.10 5.03 2.28
C TYR A 51 -5.98 4.04 1.12
N GLY A 52 -6.88 3.08 1.05
CA GLY A 52 -6.84 2.06 0.00
C GLY A 52 -7.72 0.86 0.24
N TYR A 53 -8.07 0.19 -0.84
CA TYR A 53 -8.90 -1.01 -0.86
C TYR A 53 -8.03 -2.26 -0.67
N CYS A 54 -8.53 -3.22 0.12
CA CYS A 54 -7.89 -4.52 0.33
C CYS A 54 -8.54 -5.59 -0.55
N ASP A 55 -7.81 -6.09 -1.54
CA ASP A 55 -8.23 -7.28 -2.28
C ASP A 55 -7.89 -8.55 -1.49
N ARG A 56 -8.89 -9.07 -0.78
CA ARG A 56 -8.76 -10.29 0.01
C ARG A 56 -8.53 -11.57 -0.79
N ARG A 57 -8.56 -11.55 -2.12
CA ARG A 57 -8.19 -12.72 -2.93
C ARG A 57 -6.67 -12.84 -3.06
N SER A 58 -6.00 -11.71 -3.19
CA SER A 58 -4.54 -11.63 -3.34
C SER A 58 -3.83 -11.27 -2.03
N GLY A 59 -4.52 -10.63 -1.09
CA GLY A 59 -3.93 -10.08 0.14
C GLY A 59 -3.23 -8.75 -0.10
N THR A 60 -3.52 -8.12 -1.24
CA THR A 60 -2.84 -6.92 -1.72
C THR A 60 -3.67 -5.66 -1.45
N CYS A 61 -2.95 -4.61 -1.09
CA CYS A 61 -3.49 -3.27 -0.91
C CYS A 61 -3.39 -2.44 -2.19
N PHE A 62 -4.52 -1.86 -2.59
CA PHE A 62 -4.62 -0.90 -3.70
C PHE A 62 -4.82 0.50 -3.14
N CYS A 63 -3.76 1.30 -3.18
CA CYS A 63 -3.74 2.60 -2.53
C CYS A 63 -4.51 3.67 -3.30
N THR A 64 -5.20 4.51 -2.56
CA THR A 64 -5.79 5.75 -3.07
C THR A 64 -4.68 6.68 -3.57
N GLU A 65 -5.02 7.57 -4.51
CA GLU A 65 -4.09 8.60 -4.99
C GLU A 65 -3.42 9.35 -3.83
N GLY A 66 -2.11 9.54 -3.94
CA GLY A 66 -1.30 10.20 -2.92
C GLY A 66 -0.81 9.29 -1.79
N TYR A 67 -1.26 8.04 -1.73
CA TYR A 67 -0.81 7.03 -0.77
C TYR A 67 0.03 5.92 -1.43
N MET A 68 0.95 5.34 -0.66
CA MET A 68 1.84 4.26 -1.08
C MET A 68 2.22 3.34 0.09
N GLY A 69 3.02 2.31 -0.23
CA GLY A 69 3.49 1.30 0.71
C GLY A 69 2.51 0.13 0.85
N ASP A 70 2.95 -0.95 1.50
CA ASP A 70 2.21 -2.22 1.57
C ASP A 70 0.84 -2.12 2.26
N ALA A 71 0.66 -1.11 3.12
CA ALA A 71 -0.58 -0.84 3.84
C ALA A 71 -1.23 0.50 3.43
N CYS A 72 -0.73 1.15 2.38
CA CYS A 72 -1.14 2.49 1.95
C CYS A 72 -1.03 3.55 3.05
N GLY A 73 -0.04 3.40 3.93
CA GLY A 73 0.14 4.24 5.11
C GLY A 73 1.09 5.42 4.91
N GLU A 74 1.79 5.45 3.78
CA GLU A 74 2.84 6.43 3.47
C GLU A 74 2.37 7.35 2.35
N CYS A 75 2.84 8.60 2.34
CA CYS A 75 2.54 9.50 1.22
C CYS A 75 3.42 9.22 0.01
N ALA A 76 2.82 9.19 -1.17
CA ALA A 76 3.54 9.13 -2.43
C ALA A 76 4.54 10.28 -2.53
N PRO A 77 5.64 10.16 -3.31
CA PRO A 77 6.65 11.22 -3.40
C PRO A 77 6.12 12.58 -3.85
N THR A 78 4.99 12.58 -4.58
CA THR A 78 4.27 13.76 -5.06
C THR A 78 3.38 14.41 -4.00
N HIS A 79 3.28 13.84 -2.81
CA HIS A 79 2.43 14.30 -1.70
C HIS A 79 3.27 14.52 -0.44
N PHE A 80 2.77 15.36 0.47
CA PHE A 80 3.34 15.58 1.79
C PHE A 80 2.31 15.24 2.88
N GLU A 81 2.78 14.78 4.04
CA GLU A 81 1.91 14.35 5.13
C GLU A 81 1.60 15.51 6.08
N VAL A 82 0.31 15.75 6.35
CA VAL A 82 -0.14 16.63 7.43
C VAL A 82 -1.23 15.91 8.22
N GLY A 83 -0.98 15.66 9.50
CA GLY A 83 -1.96 15.02 10.38
C GLY A 83 -2.37 13.60 9.96
N GLY A 84 -1.49 12.85 9.28
CA GLY A 84 -1.79 11.50 8.79
C GLY A 84 -2.55 11.44 7.46
N ILE A 85 -2.72 12.59 6.80
CA ILE A 85 -3.36 12.73 5.49
C ILE A 85 -2.32 13.24 4.48
N CYS A 86 -2.34 12.68 3.27
CA CYS A 86 -1.42 13.02 2.21
C CYS A 86 -2.01 14.10 1.30
N TYR A 87 -1.35 15.25 1.21
CA TYR A 87 -1.75 16.38 0.38
C TYR A 87 -0.82 16.53 -0.82
N PRO A 88 -1.33 16.89 -2.01
CA PRO A 88 -0.51 17.03 -3.20
C PRO A 88 0.49 18.18 -3.03
N LYS A 89 1.76 17.91 -3.34
CA LYS A 89 2.78 18.96 -3.41
C LYS A 89 2.44 19.86 -4.58
N THR A 90 2.29 21.15 -4.30
CA THR A 90 2.23 22.16 -5.34
C THR A 90 3.64 22.68 -5.58
N LEU A 91 4.04 22.77 -6.85
CA LEU A 91 5.27 23.48 -7.19
C LEU A 91 5.13 24.90 -6.65
N CYS A 92 6.06 25.30 -5.81
CA CYS A 92 6.15 26.69 -5.41
C CYS A 92 6.29 27.53 -6.69
N PRO A 93 5.55 28.65 -6.84
CA PRO A 93 6.01 29.67 -7.76
C PRO A 93 7.46 30.01 -7.37
N ASN A 94 8.30 30.34 -8.36
CA ASN A 94 9.76 30.42 -8.22
C ASN A 94 10.28 31.43 -7.16
N ASP A 95 9.40 32.06 -6.39
CA ASP A 95 9.68 32.76 -5.16
C ASP A 95 9.36 31.85 -3.97
N CYS A 96 10.35 31.56 -3.13
CA CYS A 96 10.16 30.84 -1.86
C CYS A 96 9.32 31.62 -0.83
N SER A 97 8.39 32.49 -1.28
CA SER A 97 7.55 33.40 -0.50
C SER A 97 6.40 32.70 0.23
N GLY A 98 6.19 31.41 -0.02
CA GLY A 98 5.07 30.62 0.53
C GLY A 98 5.46 29.39 1.34
N PHE A 99 6.69 29.31 1.87
CA PHE A 99 7.21 28.12 2.59
C PHE A 99 7.10 26.84 1.76
N GLY A 100 8.04 26.66 0.83
CA GLY A 100 8.12 25.40 0.08
C GLY A 100 8.21 24.20 1.01
N GLN A 101 7.31 23.24 0.79
CA GLN A 101 7.19 22.01 1.55
C GLN A 101 7.23 20.81 0.60
#